data_AF-A0A9W4JDE1-F1
#
_entry.id   AF-A0A9W4JDE1-F1
#
_cell.length_a   1.000
_cell.length_b   1.000
_cell.length_c   1.000
_cell.angle_alpha   90.00
_cell.angle_beta   90.00
_cell.angle_gamma   90.00
#
_symmetry.space_group_name_H-M   'P 1'
#
loop_
_entity.id
_entity.type
_entity.pdbx_description
1 polymer ?
#
loop_
_entity_poly.entity_id
_entity_poly.type
_entity_poly.pdbx_seq_one_letter_code
_entity_poly.pdbx_strand_id
1 'polypeptide(L)'
;MRLPYVQDPPQTSTAQEARILADIQARRGPNPLLPLDLALLHSFPIAEGWNSFFGAIRTQSILSATVRELAICRVAVVNGALFEWEQHAPLLRKSGISDEVLDIIKDAEIDFSNESLSAFLSPEHRIVLRYTDAMTKTIKVPDEVFDGLKSLFKPQEVLEMTTTIAGYNCVSRILVALDIGERNQGADDWLASRSRCLDSCQL
;
A
#
# COMPACT_ATOMS: atom_id res chain seq x y z
N MET A 1 5.24 -12.79 12.94
CA MET A 1 3.80 -13.06 12.94
C MET A 1 3.40 -13.53 14.32
N ARG A 2 2.26 -13.07 14.82
CA ARG A 2 1.73 -13.38 16.17
C ARG A 2 0.91 -14.67 16.23
N LEU A 3 0.69 -15.31 15.08
CA LEU A 3 0.14 -16.65 14.94
C LEU A 3 1.14 -17.49 14.12
N PRO A 4 1.14 -18.82 14.25
CA PRO A 4 1.82 -19.67 13.29
C PRO A 4 1.23 -19.48 11.90
N TYR A 5 2.06 -19.45 10.85
CA TYR A 5 1.57 -19.60 9.48
C TYR A 5 0.91 -20.97 9.30
N VAL A 6 0.01 -21.09 8.32
CA VAL A 6 -0.42 -22.42 7.86
C VAL A 6 0.79 -23.20 7.33
N GLN A 7 0.67 -24.53 7.27
CA GLN A 7 1.70 -25.38 6.66
C GLN A 7 1.99 -24.94 5.22
N ASP A 8 3.23 -25.09 4.77
CA ASP A 8 3.63 -24.86 3.39
C ASP A 8 4.23 -26.18 2.83
N PRO A 9 3.53 -26.89 1.93
CA PRO A 9 2.31 -26.47 1.23
C PRO A 9 1.05 -26.48 2.12
N PRO A 10 0.10 -25.55 1.90
CA PRO A 10 -1.17 -25.53 2.61
C PRO A 10 -2.00 -26.79 2.34
N GLN A 11 -2.56 -27.37 3.40
CA GLN A 11 -3.47 -28.50 3.30
C GLN A 11 -4.89 -28.04 2.98
N THR A 12 -5.61 -28.83 2.18
CA THR A 12 -7.01 -28.57 1.80
C THR A 12 -7.85 -29.80 2.12
N SER A 13 -9.06 -29.59 2.61
CA SER A 13 -10.00 -30.65 3.00
C SER A 13 -11.18 -30.77 2.03
N THR A 14 -11.41 -29.76 1.19
CA THR A 14 -12.51 -29.75 0.21
C THR A 14 -12.03 -29.33 -1.17
N ALA A 15 -12.82 -29.67 -2.20
CA ALA A 15 -12.56 -29.22 -3.57
C ALA A 15 -12.60 -27.69 -3.72
N GLN A 16 -13.40 -27.00 -2.90
CA GLN A 16 -13.45 -25.55 -2.88
C GLN A 16 -12.16 -24.95 -2.35
N GLU A 17 -11.62 -25.46 -1.25
CA GLU A 17 -10.33 -25.02 -0.69
C GLU A 17 -9.18 -25.29 -1.67
N ALA A 18 -9.17 -26.46 -2.31
CA ALA A 18 -8.19 -26.81 -3.34
C ALA A 18 -8.22 -25.84 -4.52
N ARG A 19 -9.41 -25.44 -4.99
CA ARG A 19 -9.57 -24.41 -6.03
C ARG A 19 -9.01 -23.06 -5.58
N ILE A 20 -9.37 -22.60 -4.38
CA ILE A 20 -8.92 -21.31 -3.85
C ILE A 20 -7.39 -21.28 -3.72
N LEU A 21 -6.78 -22.35 -3.21
CA LEU A 21 -5.32 -22.47 -3.14
C LEU A 21 -4.69 -22.36 -4.52
N ALA A 22 -5.22 -23.10 -5.50
CA ALA A 22 -4.74 -23.09 -6.87
C ALA A 22 -4.84 -21.69 -7.51
N ASP A 23 -5.93 -20.95 -7.28
CA ASP A 23 -6.11 -19.59 -7.79
C ASP A 23 -5.06 -18.62 -7.19
N ILE A 24 -4.74 -18.75 -5.91
CA ILE A 24 -3.71 -17.95 -5.23
C ILE A 24 -2.31 -18.29 -5.77
N GLN A 25 -2.00 -19.58 -5.94
CA GLN A 25 -0.74 -20.04 -6.51
C GLN A 25 -0.57 -19.58 -7.96
N ALA A 26 -1.60 -19.71 -8.78
CA ALA A 26 -1.59 -19.28 -10.19
C ALA A 26 -1.25 -17.78 -10.32
N ARG A 27 -1.79 -16.94 -9.44
CA ARG A 27 -1.46 -15.51 -9.39
C ARG A 27 0.01 -15.23 -9.02
N ARG A 28 0.63 -16.08 -8.20
CA ARG A 28 2.06 -15.96 -7.84
C ARG A 28 2.99 -16.50 -8.95
N GLY A 29 2.45 -17.34 -9.83
CA GLY A 29 3.20 -17.98 -10.90
C GLY A 29 4.28 -18.90 -10.31
N PRO A 30 5.55 -18.76 -10.71
CA PRO A 30 6.63 -19.61 -10.19
C PRO A 30 7.08 -19.22 -8.78
N ASN A 31 6.61 -18.09 -8.25
CA ASN A 31 7.05 -17.59 -6.94
C ASN A 31 6.31 -18.34 -5.81
N PRO A 32 6.97 -18.55 -4.66
CA PRO A 32 6.30 -19.12 -3.49
C PRO A 32 5.18 -18.22 -2.98
N LEU A 33 4.31 -18.80 -2.15
CA LEU A 33 3.33 -18.04 -1.38
C LEU A 33 4.06 -17.03 -0.49
N LEU A 34 3.51 -15.82 -0.40
CA LEU A 34 4.04 -14.82 0.54
C LEU A 34 3.56 -15.13 1.96
N PRO A 35 4.25 -14.60 3.00
CA PRO A 35 3.76 -14.63 4.37
C PRO A 35 2.29 -14.17 4.50
N LEU A 36 1.88 -13.15 3.75
CA LEU A 36 0.48 -12.70 3.72
C LEU A 36 -0.48 -13.77 3.15
N ASP A 37 -0.07 -14.52 2.12
CA ASP A 37 -0.93 -15.58 1.58
C ASP A 37 -1.10 -16.71 2.60
N LEU A 38 0.01 -17.13 3.24
CA LEU A 38 -0.01 -18.15 4.30
C LEU A 38 -0.83 -17.70 5.51
N ALA A 39 -0.80 -16.41 5.86
CA ALA A 39 -1.62 -15.85 6.92
C ALA A 39 -3.13 -15.88 6.57
N LEU A 40 -3.50 -15.50 5.35
CA LEU A 40 -4.90 -15.47 4.92
C LEU A 40 -5.50 -16.88 4.78
N LEU A 41 -4.68 -17.87 4.42
CA LEU A 41 -5.09 -19.27 4.24
C LEU A 41 -5.48 -19.99 5.55
N HIS A 42 -5.37 -19.34 6.71
CA HIS A 42 -6.13 -19.74 7.91
C HIS A 42 -7.65 -19.74 7.67
N SER A 43 -8.12 -18.99 6.68
CA SER A 43 -9.51 -18.99 6.23
C SER A 43 -9.59 -18.87 4.70
N PHE A 44 -9.82 -20.00 4.02
CA PHE A 44 -9.99 -20.03 2.57
C PHE A 44 -11.04 -19.04 2.02
N PRO A 45 -12.24 -18.89 2.63
CA PRO A 45 -13.20 -17.88 2.17
C PRO A 45 -12.68 -16.44 2.25
N ILE A 46 -11.93 -16.10 3.31
CA ILE A 46 -11.29 -14.78 3.44
C ILE A 46 -10.19 -14.61 2.40
N ALA A 47 -9.36 -15.63 2.19
CA ALA A 47 -8.30 -15.60 1.18
C ALA A 47 -8.86 -15.43 -0.26
N GLU A 48 -10.00 -16.06 -0.57
CA GLU A 48 -10.70 -15.91 -1.85
C GLU A 48 -11.22 -14.48 -2.05
N GLY A 49 -11.94 -13.93 -1.08
CA GLY A 49 -12.45 -12.55 -1.13
C GLY A 49 -11.33 -11.53 -1.23
N TRP A 50 -10.24 -11.73 -0.49
CA TRP A 50 -9.03 -10.92 -0.58
C TRP A 50 -8.43 -10.96 -1.98
N ASN A 51 -8.26 -12.16 -2.55
CA ASN A 51 -7.70 -12.33 -3.87
C ASN A 51 -8.54 -11.62 -4.95
N SER A 52 -9.87 -11.70 -4.84
CA SER A 52 -10.80 -11.04 -5.75
C SER A 52 -10.68 -9.52 -5.66
N PHE A 53 -10.87 -8.94 -4.47
CA PHE A 53 -10.90 -7.49 -4.28
C PHE A 53 -9.57 -6.82 -4.60
N PHE A 54 -8.46 -7.34 -4.05
CA PHE A 54 -7.12 -6.79 -4.33
C PHE A 54 -6.59 -7.19 -5.71
N GLY A 55 -7.18 -8.20 -6.36
CA GLY A 55 -6.98 -8.47 -7.77
C GLY A 55 -7.53 -7.33 -8.61
N ALA A 56 -8.79 -6.93 -8.39
CA ALA A 56 -9.42 -5.82 -9.10
C ALA A 56 -8.62 -4.51 -8.96
N ILE A 57 -8.20 -4.16 -7.74
CA ILE A 57 -7.39 -2.95 -7.47
C ILE A 57 -6.08 -2.95 -8.27
N ARG A 58 -5.37 -4.08 -8.33
CA ARG A 58 -4.01 -4.12 -8.90
C ARG A 58 -3.99 -4.34 -10.42
N THR A 59 -4.95 -5.08 -10.97
CA THR A 59 -4.89 -5.54 -12.36
C THR A 59 -6.06 -5.12 -13.24
N GLN A 60 -7.15 -4.60 -12.66
CA GLN A 60 -8.35 -4.20 -13.41
C GLN A 60 -8.71 -2.71 -13.28
N SER A 61 -8.09 -2.01 -12.33
CA SER A 61 -8.19 -0.55 -12.18
C SER A 61 -7.58 0.21 -13.36
N ILE A 62 -8.17 1.36 -13.69
CA ILE A 62 -7.68 2.30 -14.70
C ILE A 62 -6.65 3.31 -14.17
N LEU A 63 -6.40 3.32 -12.85
CA LEU A 63 -5.35 4.16 -12.28
C LEU A 63 -4.00 3.82 -12.89
N SER A 64 -3.21 4.86 -13.17
CA SER A 64 -1.82 4.67 -13.56
C SER A 64 -1.07 3.93 -12.45
N ALA A 65 -0.07 3.15 -12.83
CA ALA A 65 0.77 2.44 -11.86
C ALA A 65 1.39 3.43 -10.87
N THR A 66 1.84 4.60 -11.33
CA THR A 66 2.38 5.66 -10.46
C THR A 66 1.37 6.11 -9.40
N VAL A 67 0.15 6.49 -9.79
CA VAL A 67 -0.87 6.96 -8.84
C VAL A 67 -1.25 5.88 -7.84
N ARG A 68 -1.49 4.65 -8.32
CA ARG A 68 -1.85 3.51 -7.46
C ARG A 68 -0.74 3.19 -6.46
N GLU A 69 0.50 3.01 -6.93
CA GLU A 69 1.60 2.61 -6.07
C GLU A 69 2.05 3.76 -5.14
N LEU A 70 1.87 5.02 -5.54
CA LEU A 70 2.14 6.19 -4.69
C LEU A 70 1.18 6.23 -3.48
N ALA A 71 -0.11 6.02 -3.72
CA ALA A 71 -1.10 5.94 -2.66
C ALA A 71 -0.82 4.76 -1.71
N ILE A 72 -0.51 3.58 -2.25
CA ILE A 72 -0.18 2.38 -1.46
C ILE A 72 1.05 2.61 -0.59
N CYS A 73 2.15 3.07 -1.19
CA CYS A 73 3.38 3.33 -0.45
C CYS A 73 3.16 4.37 0.64
N ARG A 74 2.32 5.38 0.39
CA ARG A 74 2.02 6.38 1.42
C ARG A 74 1.18 5.82 2.56
N VAL A 75 0.19 4.96 2.29
CA VAL A 75 -0.54 4.23 3.35
C VAL A 75 0.44 3.41 4.20
N ALA A 76 1.36 2.67 3.57
CA ALA A 76 2.35 1.87 4.27
C ALA A 76 3.22 2.72 5.22
N VAL A 77 3.68 3.89 4.77
CA VAL A 77 4.47 4.82 5.58
C VAL A 77 3.68 5.35 6.77
N VAL A 78 2.47 5.86 6.54
CA VAL A 78 1.65 6.44 7.61
C VAL A 78 1.26 5.40 8.67
N ASN A 79 1.01 4.16 8.25
CA ASN A 79 0.60 3.08 9.16
C ASN A 79 1.77 2.26 9.72
N GLY A 80 3.02 2.59 9.38
CA GLY A 80 4.20 1.80 9.81
C GLY A 80 4.24 0.37 9.26
N ALA A 81 3.60 0.11 8.11
CA ALA A 81 3.51 -1.22 7.51
C ALA A 81 4.71 -1.51 6.61
N LEU A 82 5.88 -1.79 7.21
CA LEU A 82 7.13 -2.05 6.48
C LEU A 82 7.01 -3.22 5.48
N PHE A 83 6.28 -4.28 5.80
CA PHE A 83 6.04 -5.37 4.85
C PHE A 83 5.36 -4.87 3.57
N GLU A 84 4.32 -4.02 3.71
CA GLU A 84 3.61 -3.44 2.58
C GLU A 84 4.53 -2.55 1.74
N TRP A 85 5.32 -1.71 2.41
CA TRP A 85 6.32 -0.86 1.76
C TRP A 85 7.32 -1.68 0.94
N GLU A 86 7.88 -2.76 1.50
CA GLU A 86 8.86 -3.61 0.80
C GLU A 86 8.28 -4.29 -0.45
N GLN A 87 6.97 -4.59 -0.45
CA GLN A 87 6.32 -5.16 -1.63
C GLN A 87 6.01 -4.11 -2.70
N HIS A 88 5.73 -2.87 -2.32
CA HIS A 88 5.17 -1.84 -3.21
C HIS A 88 6.16 -0.77 -3.65
N ALA A 89 7.15 -0.39 -2.84
CA ALA A 89 8.16 0.59 -3.22
C ALA A 89 8.95 0.20 -4.49
N PRO A 90 9.30 -1.08 -4.74
CA PRO A 90 9.91 -1.47 -6.00
C PRO A 90 9.01 -1.24 -7.22
N LEU A 91 7.69 -1.38 -7.06
CA LEU A 91 6.71 -1.15 -8.13
C LEU A 91 6.56 0.35 -8.41
N LEU A 92 6.54 1.18 -7.36
CA LEU A 92 6.54 2.63 -7.49
C LEU A 92 7.81 3.15 -8.18
N ARG A 93 8.98 2.63 -7.81
CA ARG A 93 10.24 2.95 -8.51
C ARG A 93 10.15 2.58 -10.00
N LYS A 94 9.63 1.39 -10.30
CA LYS A 94 9.47 0.90 -11.68
C LYS A 94 8.48 1.75 -12.50
N SER A 95 7.54 2.45 -11.86
CA SER A 95 6.61 3.33 -12.55
C SER A 95 7.23 4.68 -12.98
N GLY A 96 8.49 4.95 -12.58
CA GLY A 96 9.26 6.12 -12.99
C GLY A 96 9.41 7.21 -11.91
N ILE A 97 8.99 6.94 -10.67
CA ILE A 97 9.24 7.85 -9.53
C ILE A 97 10.72 7.80 -9.14
N SER A 98 11.30 8.98 -8.88
CA SER A 98 12.70 9.11 -8.51
C SER A 98 12.95 8.70 -7.05
N ASP A 99 14.20 8.35 -6.73
CA ASP A 99 14.56 7.98 -5.36
C ASP A 99 14.41 9.17 -4.39
N GLU A 100 14.58 10.41 -4.86
CA GLU A 100 14.33 11.62 -4.06
C GLU A 100 12.86 11.71 -3.64
N VAL A 101 11.93 11.43 -4.56
CA VAL A 101 10.50 11.40 -4.23
C VAL A 101 10.18 10.24 -3.30
N LEU A 102 10.79 9.07 -3.47
CA LEU A 102 10.64 7.96 -2.53
C LEU A 102 11.10 8.34 -1.12
N ASP A 103 12.21 9.06 -1.00
CA ASP A 103 12.71 9.53 0.29
C ASP A 103 11.78 10.57 0.92
N ILE A 104 11.22 11.50 0.12
CA ILE A 104 10.21 12.47 0.59
C ILE A 104 8.98 11.75 1.14
N ILE A 105 8.40 10.79 0.41
CA ILE A 105 7.15 10.14 0.84
C ILE A 105 7.33 9.21 2.04
N LYS A 106 8.56 8.76 2.34
CA LYS A 106 8.92 7.96 3.52
C LYS A 106 8.85 8.75 4.83
N ASP A 107 8.78 10.08 4.75
CA ASP A 107 8.53 10.89 5.91
C ASP A 107 7.01 10.96 6.23
N ALA A 108 6.51 10.12 7.15
CA ALA A 108 5.12 10.17 7.62
C ALA A 108 4.68 11.51 8.19
N GLU A 109 5.59 12.36 8.67
CA GLU A 109 5.27 13.68 9.22
C GLU A 109 5.32 14.79 8.18
N ILE A 110 5.71 14.48 6.93
CA ILE A 110 5.79 15.47 5.86
C ILE A 110 4.43 16.14 5.64
N ASP A 111 4.45 17.46 5.51
CA ASP A 111 3.29 18.25 5.11
C ASP A 111 3.30 18.49 3.60
N PHE A 112 2.50 17.70 2.86
CA PHE A 112 2.39 17.84 1.41
C PHE A 112 1.68 19.13 0.95
N SER A 113 1.13 19.93 1.86
CA SER A 113 0.66 21.28 1.55
C SER A 113 1.81 22.29 1.39
N ASN A 114 3.02 21.95 1.83
CA ASN A 114 4.20 22.79 1.66
C ASN A 114 4.52 22.98 0.16
N GLU A 115 4.54 24.22 -0.29
CA GLU A 115 4.80 24.58 -1.69
C GLU A 115 6.24 24.33 -2.15
N SER A 116 7.21 24.22 -1.23
CA SER A 116 8.59 23.87 -1.62
C SER A 116 8.67 22.47 -2.26
N LEU A 117 7.74 21.58 -1.93
CA LEU A 117 7.66 20.24 -2.50
C LEU A 117 7.26 20.23 -3.97
N SER A 118 6.73 21.34 -4.51
CA SER A 118 6.43 21.49 -5.95
C SER A 118 7.68 21.39 -6.84
N ALA A 119 8.89 21.50 -6.27
CA ALA A 119 10.14 21.24 -6.98
C ALA A 119 10.38 19.74 -7.28
N PHE A 120 9.72 18.84 -6.54
CA PHE A 120 9.93 17.38 -6.62
C PHE A 120 8.65 16.63 -7.02
N LEU A 121 7.48 17.15 -6.61
CA LEU A 121 6.19 16.52 -6.79
C LEU A 121 5.33 17.33 -7.76
N SER A 122 4.77 16.64 -8.76
CA SER A 122 3.75 17.23 -9.63
C SER A 122 2.47 17.56 -8.82
N PRO A 123 1.60 18.45 -9.33
CA PRO A 123 0.29 18.69 -8.72
C PRO A 123 -0.53 17.41 -8.53
N GLU A 124 -0.44 16.49 -9.49
CA GLU A 124 -1.07 15.16 -9.41
C GLU A 124 -0.52 14.34 -8.24
N HIS A 125 0.79 14.24 -8.09
CA HIS A 125 1.39 13.49 -6.97
C HIS A 125 1.04 14.13 -5.61
N ARG A 126 1.11 15.45 -5.51
CA ARG A 126 0.79 16.17 -4.27
C ARG A 126 -0.66 15.93 -3.85
N ILE A 127 -1.62 15.99 -4.77
CA ILE A 127 -3.03 15.79 -4.39
C ILE A 127 -3.32 14.34 -3.97
N VAL A 128 -2.69 13.35 -4.63
CA VAL A 128 -2.82 11.93 -4.27
C VAL A 128 -2.28 11.70 -2.86
N LEU A 129 -1.13 12.28 -2.54
CA LEU A 129 -0.50 12.17 -1.22
C LEU A 129 -1.33 12.86 -0.13
N ARG A 130 -1.82 14.08 -0.37
CA ARG A 130 -2.72 14.80 0.56
C ARG A 130 -4.03 14.04 0.80
N TYR A 131 -4.63 13.50 -0.27
CA TYR A 131 -5.86 12.70 -0.18
C TYR A 131 -5.63 11.41 0.61
N THR A 132 -4.51 10.73 0.36
CA THR A 132 -4.10 9.51 1.08
C THR A 132 -3.89 9.78 2.57
N ASP A 133 -3.21 10.88 2.93
CA ASP A 133 -3.01 11.28 4.32
C ASP A 133 -4.33 11.56 5.03
N ALA A 134 -5.23 12.31 4.40
CA ALA A 134 -6.54 12.63 4.99
C ALA A 134 -7.38 11.36 5.20
N MET A 135 -7.46 10.46 4.21
CA MET A 135 -8.18 9.19 4.34
C MET A 135 -7.59 8.27 5.41
N THR A 136 -6.28 8.31 5.61
CA THR A 136 -5.57 7.38 6.50
C THR A 136 -5.51 7.89 7.94
N LYS A 137 -5.19 9.18 8.14
CA LYS A 137 -5.00 9.80 9.46
C LYS A 137 -6.31 10.29 10.06
N THR A 138 -7.16 10.94 9.28
CA THR A 138 -8.34 11.65 9.79
C THR A 138 -9.67 11.07 9.33
N ILE A 139 -9.68 10.20 8.32
CA ILE A 139 -10.85 9.57 7.66
C ILE A 139 -11.73 10.60 6.92
N LYS A 140 -12.02 11.74 7.55
CA LYS A 140 -12.69 12.89 6.96
C LYS A 140 -11.71 13.66 6.09
N VAL A 141 -11.96 13.64 4.79
CA VAL A 141 -11.19 14.39 3.79
C VAL A 141 -11.70 15.83 3.75
N PRO A 142 -10.82 16.85 3.90
CA PRO A 142 -11.20 18.25 3.72
C PRO A 142 -11.73 18.53 2.31
N ASP A 143 -12.73 19.40 2.20
CA ASP A 143 -13.36 19.75 0.90
C ASP A 143 -12.34 20.25 -0.12
N GLU A 144 -11.37 21.08 0.29
CA GLU A 144 -10.30 21.57 -0.58
C GLU A 144 -9.44 20.45 -1.20
N VAL A 145 -9.22 19.36 -0.46
CA VAL A 145 -8.43 18.21 -0.94
C VAL A 145 -9.27 17.40 -1.92
N PHE A 146 -10.54 17.20 -1.60
CA PHE A 146 -11.45 16.45 -2.46
C PHE A 146 -11.76 17.21 -3.77
N ASP A 147 -11.93 18.52 -3.70
CA ASP A 147 -12.11 19.38 -4.87
C ASP A 147 -10.85 19.42 -5.75
N GLY A 148 -9.67 19.51 -5.12
CA GLY A 148 -8.41 19.36 -5.84
C GLY A 148 -8.31 18.01 -6.56
N LEU A 149 -8.71 16.92 -5.91
CA LEU A 149 -8.70 15.59 -6.50
C LEU A 149 -9.64 15.52 -7.73
N LYS A 150 -10.88 16.02 -7.60
CA LYS A 150 -11.85 16.06 -8.71
C LYS A 150 -11.41 16.94 -9.88
N SER A 151 -10.54 17.92 -9.63
CA SER A 151 -10.03 18.78 -10.71
C SER A 151 -9.02 18.07 -11.62
N LEU A 152 -8.41 16.98 -11.13
CA LEU A 152 -7.35 16.24 -11.83
C LEU A 152 -7.80 14.84 -12.27
N PHE A 153 -8.79 14.23 -11.60
CA PHE A 153 -9.21 12.85 -11.83
C PHE A 153 -10.69 12.73 -12.19
N LYS A 154 -11.02 11.77 -13.04
CA LYS A 154 -12.41 11.43 -13.39
C LYS A 154 -13.10 10.72 -12.22
N PRO A 155 -14.45 10.72 -12.17
CA PRO A 155 -15.19 10.05 -11.09
C PRO A 155 -14.80 8.59 -10.84
N GLN A 156 -14.53 7.83 -11.91
CA GLN A 156 -14.06 6.44 -11.79
C GLN A 156 -12.69 6.36 -11.11
N GLU A 157 -11.74 7.20 -11.51
CA GLU A 157 -10.39 7.25 -10.92
C GLU A 157 -10.46 7.66 -9.44
N VAL A 158 -11.33 8.62 -9.10
CA VAL A 158 -11.56 9.01 -7.69
C VAL A 158 -12.07 7.82 -6.88
N LEU A 159 -13.08 7.08 -7.38
CA LEU A 159 -13.60 5.88 -6.69
C LEU A 159 -12.53 4.80 -6.54
N GLU A 160 -11.79 4.50 -7.60
CA GLU A 160 -10.74 3.49 -7.58
C GLU A 160 -9.59 3.87 -6.64
N MET A 161 -9.24 5.16 -6.57
CA MET A 161 -8.21 5.67 -5.66
C MET A 161 -8.68 5.60 -4.21
N THR A 162 -9.91 6.02 -3.94
CA THR A 162 -10.55 5.89 -2.62
C THR A 162 -10.54 4.43 -2.17
N THR A 163 -10.91 3.52 -3.07
CA THR A 163 -10.97 2.07 -2.80
C THR A 163 -9.57 1.48 -2.61
N THR A 164 -8.58 1.95 -3.36
CA THR A 164 -7.17 1.57 -3.18
C THR A 164 -6.68 1.99 -1.79
N ILE A 165 -6.87 3.26 -1.41
CA ILE A 165 -6.42 3.76 -0.11
C ILE A 165 -7.13 3.05 1.04
N ALA A 166 -8.46 2.85 0.94
CA ALA A 166 -9.23 2.11 1.95
C ALA A 166 -8.80 0.64 2.04
N GLY A 167 -8.60 0.00 0.88
CA GLY A 167 -8.13 -1.38 0.77
C GLY A 167 -6.77 -1.56 1.43
N TYR A 168 -5.80 -0.71 1.13
CA TYR A 168 -4.46 -0.81 1.72
C TYR A 168 -4.41 -0.37 3.19
N ASN A 169 -5.34 0.47 3.63
CA ASN A 169 -5.60 0.68 5.05
C ASN A 169 -6.06 -0.60 5.76
N CYS A 170 -6.85 -1.45 5.09
CA CYS A 170 -7.18 -2.79 5.58
C CYS A 170 -5.94 -3.71 5.56
N VAL A 171 -5.16 -3.71 4.47
CA VAL A 171 -3.93 -4.52 4.34
C VAL A 171 -2.96 -4.23 5.48
N SER A 172 -2.54 -2.98 5.63
CA SER A 172 -1.63 -2.53 6.69
C SER A 172 -2.11 -2.92 8.09
N ARG A 173 -3.42 -2.80 8.39
CA ARG A 173 -3.98 -3.22 9.69
C ARG A 173 -3.87 -4.71 9.93
N ILE A 174 -4.06 -5.55 8.91
CA ILE A 174 -3.85 -7.00 9.01
C ILE A 174 -2.36 -7.32 9.17
N LEU A 175 -1.50 -6.71 8.35
CA LEU A 175 -0.05 -6.93 8.36
C LEU A 175 0.56 -6.58 9.72
N VAL A 176 0.28 -5.38 10.23
CA VAL A 176 0.87 -4.88 11.47
C VAL A 176 0.27 -5.59 12.69
N ALA A 177 -1.05 -5.76 12.75
CA ALA A 177 -1.69 -6.38 13.92
C ALA A 177 -1.26 -7.83 14.12
N LEU A 178 -1.05 -8.57 13.02
CA LEU A 178 -0.57 -9.95 13.03
C LEU A 178 0.95 -10.07 12.88
N ASP A 179 1.69 -8.96 12.71
CA ASP A 179 3.14 -8.95 12.45
C ASP A 179 3.55 -9.87 11.28
N ILE A 180 2.79 -9.82 10.18
CA ILE A 180 3.05 -10.66 9.00
C ILE A 180 4.42 -10.30 8.40
N GLY A 181 5.21 -11.33 8.12
CA GLY A 181 6.60 -11.21 7.66
C GLY A 181 7.58 -10.72 8.73
N GLU A 182 7.15 -10.67 10.00
CA GLU A 182 8.01 -10.35 11.15
C GLU A 182 8.67 -8.96 11.03
N ARG A 183 7.95 -8.00 10.43
CA ARG A 183 8.48 -6.68 10.07
C ARG A 183 8.26 -5.60 11.12
N ASN A 184 7.49 -5.82 12.17
CA ASN A 184 7.17 -4.76 13.13
C ASN A 184 8.43 -4.21 13.83
N GLN A 185 9.40 -5.06 14.19
CA GLN A 185 10.64 -4.60 14.84
C GLN A 185 11.49 -3.71 13.92
N GLY A 186 11.56 -4.07 12.63
CA GLY A 186 12.30 -3.27 11.65
C GLY A 186 11.57 -2.00 11.21
N ALA A 187 10.27 -1.90 11.48
CA ALA A 187 9.46 -0.75 11.08
C ALA A 187 9.85 0.52 11.86
N ASP A 188 10.13 0.40 13.16
CA ASP A 188 10.55 1.53 13.99
C ASP A 188 11.89 2.11 13.50
N ASP A 189 12.89 1.26 13.26
CA ASP A 189 14.19 1.65 12.72
C ASP A 189 14.07 2.25 11.30
N TRP A 190 13.21 1.65 10.47
CA TRP A 190 12.93 2.14 9.12
C TRP A 190 12.34 3.55 9.13
N LEU A 191 11.34 3.81 9.99
CA LEU A 191 10.75 5.14 10.14
C LEU A 191 11.73 6.14 10.78
N ALA A 192 12.59 5.69 11.70
CA ALA A 192 13.59 6.53 12.36
C ALA A 192 14.77 6.91 11.45
N SER A 193 15.03 6.15 10.38
CA SER A 193 16.13 6.42 9.44
C SER A 193 16.00 7.75 8.66
N ARG A 194 14.87 8.45 8.81
CA ARG A 194 14.48 9.73 8.18
C ARG A 194 15.47 10.88 8.27
N SER A 195 16.23 11.05 9.36
CA SER A 195 16.79 12.39 9.66
C SER A 195 18.02 12.81 8.84
N ARG A 196 18.55 12.00 7.92
CA ARG A 196 19.88 12.28 7.32
C ARG A 196 19.89 12.88 5.92
N CYS A 197 18.78 12.84 5.16
CA CYS A 197 18.77 13.38 3.79
C CYS A 197 18.22 14.81 3.69
N LEU A 198 17.22 15.19 4.50
CA LEU A 198 16.60 16.51 4.41
C LEU A 198 17.38 17.60 5.17
N ASP A 199 18.12 17.26 6.23
CA ASP A 199 18.96 18.24 6.94
C ASP A 199 20.12 18.77 6.09
N SER A 200 20.52 18.06 5.02
CA SER A 200 21.52 18.51 4.05
C SER A 200 20.95 19.33 2.89
N CYS A 201 19.63 19.34 2.73
CA CYS A 201 18.91 20.18 1.77
C CYS A 201 18.10 21.19 2.57
N GLN A 202 18.69 22.34 2.89
CA GLN A 202 17.95 23.47 3.46
C GLN A 202 16.73 23.79 2.57
N LEU A 203 15.56 23.29 2.98
CA LEU A 203 14.23 23.69 2.53
C LEU A 203 13.73 24.81 3.45
#